data_AF-A0A9N9ESY0-F1
#
_entry.id   AF-A0A9N9ESY0-F1
#
_cell.length_a   1.000
_cell.length_b   1.000
_cell.length_c   1.000
_cell.angle_alpha   90.00
_cell.angle_beta   90.00
_cell.angle_gamma   90.00
#
_symmetry.space_group_name_H-M   'P 1'
#
loop_
_entity.id
_entity.type
_entity.pdbx_description
1 polymer ?
#
loop_
_entity_poly.entity_id
_entity_poly.type
_entity_poly.pdbx_seq_one_letter_code
_entity_poly.pdbx_strand_id
1 'polypeptide(L)'
;MNKCLVAEPQNRPTAKELVNMLNIFLKDLENEKTELYKQVKNTKDLDKNFLTYDQVKSARFKYQTHPQAIYTSRSLKLSKLPKPASVG
;
A
#
# COMPACT_ATOMS: atom_id res chain seq x y z
N MET A 1 -6.07 -6.25 2.84
CA MET A 1 -5.29 -4.99 2.94
C MET A 1 -6.14 -3.73 3.10
N ASN A 2 -7.37 -3.67 2.57
CA ASN A 2 -8.19 -2.45 2.52
C ASN A 2 -8.50 -1.82 3.90
N LYS A 3 -8.39 -2.59 4.98
CA LYS A 3 -8.58 -2.08 6.35
C LYS A 3 -7.58 -0.97 6.72
N CYS A 4 -6.40 -0.92 6.10
CA CYS A 4 -5.43 0.17 6.30
C CYS A 4 -5.82 1.46 5.59
N LEU A 5 -6.70 1.39 4.59
CA LEU A 5 -7.11 2.52 3.75
C LEU A 5 -8.35 3.24 4.32
N VAL A 6 -8.90 2.75 5.43
CA VAL A 6 -10.07 3.37 6.06
C VAL A 6 -9.71 4.79 6.51
N ALA A 7 -10.54 5.75 6.11
CA ALA A 7 -10.32 7.17 6.41
C ALA A 7 -10.24 7.41 7.92
N GLU A 8 -11.16 6.79 8.67
CA GLU A 8 -11.22 6.89 10.13
C GLU A 8 -10.08 6.11 10.79
N PRO A 9 -9.17 6.78 11.55
CA PRO A 9 -8.00 6.13 12.13
C PRO A 9 -8.34 5.02 13.13
N GLN A 10 -9.44 5.16 13.87
CA GLN A 10 -9.87 4.19 14.90
C GLN A 10 -10.29 2.85 14.31
N ASN A 11 -10.65 2.83 13.03
CA ASN A 11 -11.06 1.63 12.31
C ASN A 11 -9.89 0.93 11.60
N ARG A 12 -8.69 1.52 11.64
CA ARG A 12 -7.50 0.90 11.06
C ARG A 12 -6.95 -0.16 12.02
N PRO A 13 -6.39 -1.24 11.49
CA PRO A 13 -5.72 -2.23 12.33
C PRO A 13 -4.50 -1.61 13.00
N THR A 14 -4.25 -2.05 14.23
CA THR A 14 -3.02 -1.75 14.95
C THR A 14 -1.82 -2.43 14.29
N ALA A 15 -0.62 -1.92 14.60
CA ALA A 15 0.63 -2.53 14.12
C ALA A 15 0.74 -4.02 14.50
N LYS A 16 0.31 -4.39 15.71
CA LYS A 16 0.33 -5.78 16.20
C LYS A 16 -0.60 -6.69 15.40
N GLU A 17 -1.81 -6.24 15.10
CA GLU A 17 -2.76 -7.00 14.28
C GLU A 17 -2.24 -7.19 12.85
N LEU A 18 -1.59 -6.17 12.29
CA LEU A 18 -0.95 -6.27 10.97
C LEU A 18 0.17 -7.31 10.95
N VAL A 19 1.06 -7.29 11.94
CA VAL A 19 2.13 -8.30 12.06
C VAL A 19 1.55 -9.71 12.11
N ASN A 20 0.50 -9.92 12.91
CA ASN A 20 -0.15 -11.24 12.98
C ASN A 20 -0.76 -11.67 11.64
N MET A 21 -1.45 -10.76 10.93
CA MET A 21 -2.02 -11.03 9.61
C MET A 21 -0.94 -11.36 8.58
N LEU A 22 0.15 -10.59 8.56
CA LEU A 22 1.27 -10.83 7.65
C LEU A 22 1.95 -12.17 7.93
N ASN A 23 2.11 -12.57 9.19
CA ASN A 23 2.65 -13.87 9.55
C ASN A 23 1.78 -15.04 9.05
N ILE A 24 0.46 -14.89 9.04
CA ILE A 24 -0.44 -15.89 8.46
C ILE A 24 -0.23 -15.97 6.95
N PHE A 25 -0.17 -14.82 6.26
CA PHE A 25 0.08 -14.80 4.82
C PHE A 25 1.42 -15.42 4.43
N LEU A 26 2.48 -15.19 5.21
CA LEU A 26 3.78 -15.83 4.97
C LEU A 26 3.67 -17.36 5.06
N LYS A 27 2.97 -17.89 6.05
CA LYS A 27 2.72 -19.34 6.16
C LYS A 27 1.87 -19.86 5.01
N ASP A 28 0.86 -19.11 4.59
CA ASP A 28 0.01 -19.52 3.47
C ASP A 28 0.80 -19.56 2.15
N LEU A 29 1.75 -18.64 1.97
CA LEU A 29 2.66 -18.62 0.82
C LEU A 29 3.65 -19.79 0.80
N GLU A 30 3.91 -20.46 1.93
CA GLU A 30 4.75 -21.66 1.96
C GLU A 30 3.95 -22.94 1.59
N ASN A 31 2.62 -22.85 1.54
CA ASN A 31 1.74 -23.98 1.26
C ASN A 31 1.06 -23.87 -0.11
N GLU A 32 1.46 -24.73 -1.05
CA GLU A 32 0.98 -24.69 -2.44
C GLU A 32 -0.53 -24.93 -2.61
N LYS A 33 -1.18 -25.48 -1.58
CA LYS A 33 -2.62 -25.74 -1.60
C LYS A 33 -3.44 -24.49 -1.30
N THR A 34 -2.85 -23.47 -0.68
CA THR A 34 -3.56 -22.24 -0.31
C THR A 34 -3.96 -21.44 -1.53
N GLU A 35 -5.02 -20.67 -1.39
CA GLU A 35 -5.47 -19.77 -2.44
C GLU A 35 -4.44 -18.68 -2.72
N LEU A 36 -3.81 -18.14 -1.66
CA LEU A 36 -2.82 -17.08 -1.77
C LEU A 36 -1.60 -17.52 -2.60
N TYR A 37 -1.06 -18.72 -2.37
CA TYR A 37 0.04 -19.25 -3.18
C TYR A 37 -0.35 -19.36 -4.66
N LYS A 38 -1.53 -19.91 -4.95
CA LYS A 38 -2.03 -20.10 -6.32
C LYS A 38 -2.19 -18.77 -7.04
N GLN A 39 -2.76 -17.76 -6.37
CA GLN A 39 -2.90 -16.41 -6.93
C GLN A 39 -1.53 -15.79 -7.25
N VAL A 40 -0.57 -15.85 -6.31
CA VAL A 40 0.79 -15.31 -6.55
C VAL A 40 1.50 -16.03 -7.68
N LYS A 41 1.39 -17.37 -7.77
CA LYS A 41 1.99 -18.15 -8.86
C LYS A 41 1.41 -17.75 -10.21
N ASN A 42 0.09 -17.65 -10.31
CA ASN A 42 -0.60 -17.23 -11.54
C ASN A 42 -0.17 -15.83 -11.99
N THR A 43 -0.03 -14.86 -11.06
CA THR A 43 0.44 -13.51 -11.40
C THR A 43 1.91 -13.51 -11.85
N LYS A 44 2.79 -14.28 -11.22
CA LYS A 44 4.20 -14.40 -11.65
C LYS A 44 4.34 -14.96 -13.07
N ASP A 45 3.48 -15.91 -13.43
CA ASP A 45 3.48 -16.46 -14.79
C ASP A 45 2.87 -15.46 -15.81
N LEU A 46 1.98 -14.57 -15.36
CA LEU A 46 1.46 -13.47 -16.15
C LEU A 46 2.52 -12.37 -16.38
N ASP A 47 3.28 -11.99 -15.35
CA ASP A 47 4.33 -10.95 -15.44
C ASP A 47 5.42 -11.26 -16.47
N LYS A 48 5.66 -12.53 -16.80
CA LYS A 48 6.54 -12.91 -17.93
C LYS A 48 6.03 -12.40 -19.29
N ASN A 49 4.74 -12.12 -19.41
CA ASN A 49 4.08 -11.66 -20.64
C ASN A 49 3.76 -10.15 -20.61
N PHE A 50 3.92 -9.46 -19.48
CA PHE A 50 3.70 -8.02 -19.38
C PHE A 50 5.02 -7.26 -19.46
N LEU A 51 5.06 -6.23 -20.30
CA LEU A 51 6.17 -5.29 -20.38
C LEU A 51 6.42 -4.72 -18.97
N THR A 52 7.59 -5.05 -18.45
CA THR A 52 8.01 -4.95 -17.06
C THR A 52 7.87 -3.55 -16.47
N TYR A 53 7.58 -3.53 -15.16
CA TYR A 53 7.82 -2.44 -14.20
C TYR A 53 9.06 -1.55 -14.51
N ASP A 54 10.12 -2.11 -15.10
CA ASP A 54 11.31 -1.38 -15.54
C ASP A 54 11.05 -0.30 -16.62
N GLN A 55 10.05 -0.45 -17.49
CA GLN A 55 9.66 0.62 -18.43
C GLN A 55 9.06 1.83 -17.68
N VAL A 56 8.29 1.59 -16.62
CA VAL A 56 7.72 2.65 -15.77
C VAL A 56 8.83 3.33 -14.95
N LYS A 57 9.86 2.58 -14.54
CA LYS A 57 11.02 3.10 -13.81
C LYS A 57 11.93 3.98 -14.68
N SER A 58 12.01 3.70 -15.99
CA SER A 58 12.79 4.48 -16.97
C SER A 58 12.15 5.82 -17.32
N ALA A 59 10.83 5.96 -17.13
CA ALA A 59 10.17 7.25 -17.14
C ALA A 59 10.61 8.05 -15.92
N ARG A 60 11.79 8.70 -16.04
CA ARG A 60 12.32 9.66 -15.06
C ARG A 60 11.18 10.60 -14.68
N PHE A 61 10.62 10.39 -13.49
CA PHE A 61 9.54 11.22 -12.99
C PHE A 61 10.01 12.68 -13.03
N LYS A 62 9.46 13.47 -13.95
CA LYS A 62 9.67 14.91 -13.98
C LYS A 62 8.81 15.49 -12.86
N TYR A 63 9.33 15.50 -11.64
CA TYR A 63 8.64 16.12 -10.52
C TYR A 63 8.62 17.64 -10.73
N GLN A 64 7.43 18.20 -10.91
CA GLN A 64 7.21 19.64 -10.92
C GLN A 64 6.60 20.03 -9.58
N THR A 65 7.34 20.80 -8.79
CA THR A 65 6.88 21.31 -7.50
C THR A 65 6.11 22.61 -7.71
N HIS A 66 4.98 22.76 -7.03
CA HIS A 66 4.25 24.02 -7.04
C HIS A 66 5.04 25.10 -6.26
N PRO A 67 5.16 26.35 -6.74
CA PRO A 67 5.96 27.39 -6.07
C PRO A 67 5.52 27.71 -4.64
N GLN A 68 4.25 27.45 -4.31
CA GLN A 68 3.69 27.68 -2.98
C GLN A 68 3.70 26.43 -2.08
N ALA A 69 4.11 25.27 -2.60
CA ALA A 69 4.15 24.04 -1.81
C ALA A 69 5.37 24.04 -0.88
N ILE A 70 5.17 23.57 0.35
CA ILE A 70 6.24 23.49 1.35
C ILE A 70 6.45 22.03 1.74
N TYR A 71 7.64 21.51 1.45
CA TYR A 71 8.00 20.10 1.64
C TYR A 71 8.89 19.85 2.88
N THR A 72 8.94 20.80 3.81
CA THR A 72 9.67 20.66 5.06
C THR A 72 8.80 20.00 6.13
N SER A 73 9.43 19.24 7.03
CA SER A 73 8.74 18.71 8.21
C SER A 73 8.25 19.87 9.11
N ARG A 74 7.03 19.75 9.63
CA ARG A 74 6.41 20.71 10.54
C ARG A 74 5.63 19.98 11.63
N SER A 75 5.61 20.51 12.83
CA SER A 75 4.78 19.98 13.92
C SER A 75 3.30 20.12 13.57
N LEU A 76 2.61 18.98 13.47
CA LEU A 76 1.21 18.89 13.06
C LEU A 76 0.29 19.14 14.27
N LYS A 77 -0.57 20.16 14.22
CA LYS A 77 -1.63 20.37 15.22
C LYS A 77 -2.89 19.61 14.81
N LEU A 78 -3.03 18.38 15.29
CA LEU A 78 -4.15 17.47 14.96
C LEU A 78 -5.53 18.12 15.19
N SER A 79 -5.69 18.95 16.22
CA SER A 79 -6.95 19.62 16.56
C SER A 79 -7.42 20.65 15.53
N LYS A 80 -6.55 21.11 14.63
CA LYS A 80 -6.88 22.09 13.59
C LYS A 80 -7.12 21.47 12.21
N LEU A 81 -7.05 20.15 12.10
CA LEU A 81 -7.22 19.46 10.82
C LEU A 81 -8.71 19.21 10.53
N PRO A 82 -9.14 19.33 9.27
CA PRO A 82 -10.46 18.90 8.87
C PRO A 82 -10.61 17.39 9.08
N LYS A 83 -11.84 16.94 9.31
CA LYS A 83 -12.13 15.50 9.44
C LYS A 83 -11.74 14.77 8.14
N PRO A 84 -11.23 13.52 8.24
CA PRO A 84 -10.96 12.72 7.06
C PRO A 84 -12.24 12.52 6.24
N ALA A 85 -12.22 12.84 4.95
CA ALA A 85 -13.32 12.52 4.05
C ALA A 85 -13.17 11.07 3.56
N SER A 86 -14.21 10.25 3.72
CA SER A 86 -14.28 8.94 3.09
C SER A 86 -14.66 9.11 1.61
N VAL A 87 -13.76 8.72 0.70
CA VAL A 87 -14.19 8.43 -0.67
C VAL A 87 -14.80 7.03 -0.61
N GLY A 88 -16.13 6.98 -0.77
CA GLY A 88 -16.90 5.73 -0.81
C GLY A 88 -16.63 4.94 -2.07
#